data_AF-A0A942ICY1-F1
#
_entry.id   AF-A0A942ICY1-F1
#
_cell.length_a   1.000
_cell.length_b   1.000
_cell.length_c   1.000
_cell.angle_alpha   90.00
_cell.angle_beta   90.00
_cell.angle_gamma   90.00
#
_symmetry.space_group_name_H-M   'P 1'
#
loop_
_entity.id
_entity.type
_entity.pdbx_description
1 polymer ?
#
loop_
_entity_poly.entity_id
_entity_poly.type
_entity_poly.pdbx_seq_one_letter_code
_entity_poly.pdbx_strand_id
1 'polypeptide(L)'
;MNFKKILGVVILIIGIGSICFSLYIKGRINEGKTQVSRAQKELDQGNSLFSLNPVSKEIGKEISGSVQKKINEGSEKIKEYEALAHWLLIGGIALIILGGGSLFIGRKTSR
;
A
#
# COMPACT_ATOMS: atom_id res chain seq x y z
N MET A 1 -20.93 -1.35 -32.70
CA MET A 1 -20.30 -2.18 -31.65
C MET A 1 -21.34 -2.42 -30.56
N ASN A 2 -21.70 -3.67 -30.25
CA ASN A 2 -22.79 -3.97 -29.31
C ASN A 2 -22.42 -3.49 -27.89
N PHE A 3 -23.38 -2.90 -27.16
CA PHE A 3 -23.20 -2.35 -25.80
C PHE A 3 -22.47 -3.31 -24.84
N LYS A 4 -22.73 -4.62 -24.96
CA LYS A 4 -22.06 -5.68 -24.18
C LYS A 4 -20.54 -5.77 -24.41
N LYS A 5 -20.06 -5.49 -25.62
CA LYS A 5 -18.62 -5.45 -25.95
C LYS A 5 -17.94 -4.21 -25.37
N ILE A 6 -18.63 -3.06 -25.39
CA ILE A 6 -18.14 -1.82 -24.77
C ILE A 6 -17.97 -2.01 -23.26
N LEU A 7 -19.00 -2.59 -22.60
CA LEU A 7 -18.96 -2.84 -21.17
C LEU A 7 -17.81 -3.75 -20.76
N GLY A 8 -17.56 -4.84 -21.51
CA GLY A 8 -16.45 -5.76 -21.25
C GLY A 8 -15.07 -5.11 -21.42
N VAL A 9 -14.91 -4.22 -22.41
CA VAL A 9 -13.67 -3.46 -22.61
C VAL A 9 -13.45 -2.46 -21.48
N VAL A 10 -14.49 -1.74 -21.05
CA VAL A 10 -14.42 -0.79 -19.93
C VAL A 10 -14.02 -1.52 -18.64
N ILE A 11 -14.62 -2.68 -18.35
CA ILE A 11 -14.29 -3.50 -17.17
C ILE A 11 -12.83 -3.96 -17.21
N LEU A 12 -12.32 -4.37 -18.37
CA LEU A 12 -10.91 -4.74 -18.53
C LEU A 12 -9.97 -3.56 -18.28
N ILE A 13 -10.28 -2.38 -18.83
CA ILE A 13 -9.48 -1.17 -18.62
C ILE A 13 -9.44 -0.80 -17.14
N ILE A 14 -10.58 -0.86 -16.44
CA ILE A 14 -10.65 -0.63 -14.99
C ILE A 14 -9.81 -1.66 -14.23
N GLY A 15 -9.92 -2.95 -14.58
CA GLY A 15 -9.15 -4.01 -13.93
C GLY A 15 -7.64 -3.84 -14.10
N ILE A 16 -7.17 -3.51 -15.30
CA ILE A 16 -5.75 -3.22 -15.58
C ILE A 16 -5.31 -1.97 -14.79
N GLY A 17 -6.11 -0.92 -14.80
CA GLY A 17 -5.86 0.31 -14.03
C GLY A 17 -5.70 0.04 -12.53
N SER A 18 -6.59 -0.76 -11.95
CA SER A 18 -6.51 -1.16 -10.54
C SER A 18 -5.25 -1.93 -10.20
N ILE A 19 -4.78 -2.83 -11.08
CA ILE A 19 -3.54 -3.57 -10.86
C ILE A 19 -2.33 -2.62 -10.91
N CYS A 20 -2.25 -1.76 -11.92
CA CYS A 20 -1.19 -0.76 -12.01
C CYS A 20 -1.17 0.16 -10.78
N PHE A 21 -2.34 0.62 -10.33
CA PHE A 21 -2.45 1.46 -9.15
C PHE A 21 -2.05 0.72 -7.86
N SER A 22 -2.40 -0.55 -7.74
CA SER A 22 -1.95 -1.40 -6.62
C SER A 22 -0.42 -1.55 -6.58
N LEU A 23 0.23 -1.74 -7.73
CA LEU A 23 1.69 -1.78 -7.82
C LEU A 23 2.34 -0.44 -7.43
N TYR A 24 1.75 0.67 -7.87
CA TYR A 24 2.21 2.00 -7.47
C TYR A 24 2.11 2.22 -5.95
N ILE A 25 0.97 1.87 -5.34
CA ILE A 25 0.79 1.95 -3.89
C ILE A 25 1.78 1.03 -3.16
N LYS A 26 1.98 -0.20 -3.62
CA LYS A 26 2.98 -1.12 -3.03
C LYS A 26 4.39 -0.52 -3.03
N GLY A 27 4.78 0.17 -4.11
CA GLY A 27 6.06 0.89 -4.17
C GLY A 27 6.16 1.95 -3.08
N ARG A 28 5.13 2.80 -2.95
CA ARG A 28 5.06 3.85 -1.91
C ARG A 28 5.05 3.31 -0.49
N ILE A 29 4.35 2.19 -0.24
CA ILE A 29 4.36 1.49 1.05
C ILE A 29 5.77 1.02 1.38
N ASN A 30 6.50 0.46 0.41
CA ASN A 30 7.86 -0.02 0.64
C ASN A 30 8.83 1.13 0.97
N GLU A 31 8.69 2.27 0.27
CA GLU A 31 9.40 3.51 0.62
C GLU A 31 9.07 3.96 2.05
N GLY A 32 7.78 3.96 2.42
CA GLY A 32 7.32 4.30 3.77
C GLY A 32 7.86 3.36 4.85
N LYS A 33 7.84 2.03 4.62
CA LYS A 33 8.43 1.04 5.52
C LYS A 33 9.92 1.29 5.73
N THR A 34 10.63 1.66 4.66
CA THR A 34 12.05 1.98 4.73
C THR A 34 12.31 3.25 5.55
N GLN A 35 11.50 4.30 5.36
CA GLN A 35 11.61 5.54 6.14
C GLN A 35 11.31 5.31 7.63
N VAL A 36 10.25 4.56 7.93
CA VAL A 36 9.90 4.20 9.32
C VAL A 36 11.02 3.37 9.97
N SER A 37 11.59 2.41 9.24
CA SER A 37 12.71 1.61 9.75
C SER A 37 13.98 2.43 10.00
N ARG A 38 14.29 3.40 9.11
CA ARG A 38 15.39 4.35 9.32
C ARG A 38 15.15 5.23 10.54
N ALA A 39 13.97 5.81 10.66
CA ALA A 39 13.58 6.64 11.79
C ALA A 39 13.68 5.86 13.11
N GLN A 40 13.22 4.60 13.14
CA GLN A 40 13.35 3.74 14.32
C GLN A 40 14.83 3.51 14.70
N LYS A 41 15.69 3.22 13.71
CA LYS A 41 17.14 3.06 13.96
C LYS A 41 17.81 4.32 14.49
N GLU A 42 17.47 5.49 13.94
CA GLU A 42 17.99 6.78 14.41
C GLU A 42 17.53 7.08 15.85
N LEU A 43 16.28 6.74 16.16
CA LEU A 43 15.70 6.87 17.48
C LEU A 43 16.41 5.95 18.48
N ASP A 44 16.62 4.67 18.13
CA ASP A 44 17.32 3.70 18.96
C ASP A 44 18.78 4.12 19.21
N GLN A 45 19.47 4.64 18.18
CA GLN A 45 20.82 5.21 18.32
C GLN A 45 20.83 6.43 19.24
N GLY A 46 19.93 7.39 19.02
CA GLY A 46 19.80 8.58 19.87
C GLY A 46 19.52 8.21 21.32
N ASN A 47 18.60 7.28 21.56
CA ASN A 47 18.25 6.82 22.90
C ASN A 47 19.45 6.11 23.58
N SER A 48 20.26 5.37 22.83
CA SER A 48 21.51 4.78 23.35
C SER A 48 22.51 5.85 23.81
N LEU A 49 22.65 6.95 23.05
CA LEU A 49 23.56 8.05 23.36
C LEU A 49 23.05 8.88 24.55
N PHE A 50 21.75 9.18 24.61
CA PHE A 50 21.14 9.93 25.69
C PHE A 50 21.00 9.12 26.99
N SER A 51 21.07 7.79 26.93
CA SER A 51 21.01 6.93 28.11
C SER A 51 22.27 6.99 29.00
N LEU A 52 23.37 7.53 28.48
CA LEU A 52 24.67 7.63 29.16
C LEU A 52 24.74 8.75 30.20
N ASN A 53 23.83 9.72 30.17
CA ASN A 53 23.85 10.88 31.07
C ASN A 53 22.45 11.12 31.68
N PRO A 54 22.29 11.14 33.02
CA PRO A 54 20.98 11.17 33.69
C PRO A 54 20.08 12.35 33.31
N VAL A 55 20.64 13.54 33.08
CA VAL A 55 19.88 14.73 32.64
C VAL A 55 19.36 14.57 31.20
N SER A 56 20.18 13.97 30.34
CA SER A 56 19.84 13.69 28.95
C SER A 56 18.83 12.56 28.80
N LYS A 57 18.73 11.70 29.81
CA LYS A 57 17.85 10.52 29.82
C LYS A 57 16.38 10.88 30.00
N GLU A 58 16.05 11.91 30.78
CA GLU A 58 14.67 12.42 30.90
C GLU A 58 14.23 13.12 29.62
N ILE A 59 15.04 14.03 29.10
CA ILE A 59 14.78 14.75 27.84
C ILE A 59 14.68 13.75 26.66
N GLY A 60 15.61 12.79 26.62
CA GLY A 60 15.65 11.73 25.62
C GLY A 60 14.40 10.87 25.65
N LYS A 61 13.85 10.53 26.82
CA LYS A 61 12.60 9.76 26.95
C LYS A 61 11.39 10.50 26.39
N GLU A 62 11.29 11.79 26.66
CA GLU A 62 10.14 12.60 26.25
C GLU A 62 10.12 12.81 24.72
N ILE A 63 11.29 13.12 24.13
CA ILE A 63 11.45 13.24 22.68
C ILE A 63 11.26 11.88 22.01
N SER A 64 11.87 10.82 22.55
CA SER A 64 11.76 9.46 22.02
C SER A 64 10.32 8.97 22.01
N GLY A 65 9.53 9.27 23.04
CA GLY A 65 8.11 8.92 23.09
C GLY A 65 7.28 9.59 22.00
N SER A 66 7.53 10.88 21.73
CA SER A 66 6.84 11.63 20.66
C SER A 66 7.21 11.12 19.26
N VAL A 67 8.49 10.82 19.02
CA VAL A 67 8.96 10.26 17.75
C VAL A 67 8.48 8.82 17.56
N GLN A 68 8.48 8.00 18.62
CA GLN A 68 7.94 6.63 18.59
C GLN A 68 6.46 6.62 18.26
N LYS A 69 5.69 7.59 18.79
CA LYS A 69 4.27 7.75 18.45
C LYS A 69 4.07 8.05 16.97
N LYS A 70 4.87 8.96 16.39
CA LYS A 70 4.84 9.25 14.94
C LYS A 70 5.24 8.03 14.08
N ILE A 71 6.21 7.23 14.53
CA ILE A 71 6.60 5.99 13.88
C ILE A 71 5.45 4.98 13.92
N ASN A 72 4.81 4.81 15.07
CA ASN A 72 3.67 3.90 15.22
C ASN A 72 2.50 4.31 14.32
N GLU A 73 2.13 5.60 14.30
CA GLU A 73 1.10 6.14 13.41
C GLU A 73 1.45 5.94 11.92
N GLY A 74 2.73 6.13 11.56
CA GLY A 74 3.22 5.85 10.21
C GLY A 74 3.11 4.37 9.84
N SER A 75 3.48 3.47 10.76
CA SER A 75 3.39 2.02 10.58
C SER A 75 1.96 1.53 10.44
N GLU A 76 1.03 2.10 11.21
CA GLU A 76 -0.40 1.79 11.14
C GLU A 76 -1.00 2.19 9.78
N LYS A 77 -0.73 3.42 9.32
CA LYS A 77 -1.13 3.85 7.97
C LYS A 77 -0.57 2.96 6.87
N ILE A 78 0.70 2.56 6.99
CA ILE A 78 1.33 1.64 6.03
C ILE A 78 0.55 0.31 5.95
N LYS A 79 0.11 -0.25 7.09
CA LYS A 79 -0.70 -1.47 7.12
C LYS A 79 -2.07 -1.28 6.48
N GLU A 80 -2.74 -0.17 6.73
CA GLU A 80 -4.02 0.15 6.09
C GLU A 80 -3.88 0.24 4.56
N TYR A 81 -2.87 0.97 4.07
CA TYR A 81 -2.60 1.05 2.63
C TYR A 81 -2.19 -0.29 2.04
N GLU A 82 -1.49 -1.14 2.77
CA GLU A 82 -1.11 -2.49 2.33
C GLU A 82 -2.33 -3.39 2.18
N ALA A 83 -3.27 -3.35 3.13
CA ALA A 83 -4.54 -4.06 3.03
C ALA A 83 -5.36 -3.57 1.83
N LEU A 84 -5.46 -2.25 1.63
CA LEU A 84 -6.16 -1.64 0.49
C LEU A 84 -5.52 -2.06 -0.84
N ALA A 85 -4.18 -2.01 -0.93
CA ALA A 85 -3.45 -2.40 -2.14
C ALA A 85 -3.67 -3.89 -2.47
N HIS A 86 -3.70 -4.76 -1.45
CA HIS A 86 -3.97 -6.18 -1.62
C HIS A 86 -5.40 -6.44 -2.11
N TRP A 87 -6.39 -5.76 -1.51
CA TRP A 87 -7.79 -5.83 -1.93
C TRP A 87 -7.98 -5.33 -3.37
N LEU A 88 -7.34 -4.22 -3.73
CA LEU A 88 -7.37 -3.69 -5.09
C LEU A 88 -6.76 -4.65 -6.12
N LEU A 89 -5.70 -5.37 -5.74
CA LEU A 89 -5.04 -6.33 -6.61
C LEU A 89 -5.96 -7.55 -6.86
N ILE A 90 -6.54 -8.11 -5.80
CA ILE A 90 -7.48 -9.24 -5.89
C ILE A 90 -8.71 -8.83 -6.70
N GLY A 91 -9.29 -7.67 -6.40
CA GLY A 91 -10.44 -7.11 -7.13
C GLY A 91 -10.13 -6.86 -8.60
N GLY A 92 -8.95 -6.30 -8.90
CA GLY A 92 -8.48 -6.06 -10.27
C GLY A 92 -8.33 -7.36 -11.07
N ILE A 93 -7.73 -8.40 -10.49
CA ILE A 93 -7.63 -9.72 -11.14
C ILE A 93 -9.01 -10.32 -11.38
N ALA A 94 -9.91 -10.28 -10.40
CA ALA A 94 -11.27 -10.79 -10.55
C ALA A 94 -12.04 -10.07 -11.67
N LEU A 95 -11.92 -8.74 -11.77
CA LEU A 95 -12.51 -7.94 -12.84
C LEU A 95 -11.93 -8.30 -14.21
N ILE A 96 -10.63 -8.57 -14.30
CA ILE A 96 -10.01 -9.00 -15.57
C ILE A 96 -10.55 -10.37 -16.00
N ILE A 97 -10.68 -11.32 -15.08
CA ILE A 97 -11.22 -12.66 -15.39
C ILE A 97 -12.68 -12.57 -15.85
N LEU A 98 -13.51 -11.82 -15.13
CA LEU A 98 -14.93 -11.63 -15.47
C LEU A 98 -15.11 -10.86 -16.79
N GLY A 99 -14.35 -9.76 -16.96
CA GLY A 99 -14.36 -8.95 -18.17
C GLY A 99 -13.89 -9.74 -19.40
N GLY A 100 -12.75 -10.41 -19.28
CA GLY A 100 -12.19 -11.27 -20.33
C GLY A 100 -13.10 -12.45 -20.68
N GLY A 101 -13.65 -13.12 -19.67
CA GLY A 101 -14.63 -14.21 -19.84
C GLY A 101 -15.89 -13.75 -20.58
N SER A 102 -16.43 -12.57 -20.23
CA SER A 102 -17.61 -12.01 -20.90
C SER A 102 -17.36 -11.71 -22.39
N LEU A 103 -16.17 -11.22 -22.73
CA LEU A 103 -15.77 -10.94 -24.11
C LEU A 103 -15.50 -12.22 -24.90
N PHE A 104 -14.96 -13.26 -24.26
CA PHE A 104 -14.68 -14.54 -24.90
C PHE A 104 -15.96 -15.30 -25.25
N ILE A 105 -16.92 -15.37 -24.31
CA ILE A 105 -18.24 -15.96 -24.55
C ILE A 105 -19.02 -15.15 -25.59
N GLY A 106 -18.98 -13.81 -25.51
CA GLY A 106 -19.60 -12.92 -26.48
C GLY A 106 -18.99 -12.97 -27.89
N ARG A 107 -17.72 -13.38 -28.03
CA ARG A 107 -17.11 -13.68 -29.34
C ARG A 107 -17.55 -15.04 -29.89
N LYS A 108 -17.74 -16.05 -29.02
CA LYS A 108 -18.12 -17.41 -29.44
C LYS A 108 -19.56 -17.48 -29.98
N THR A 109 -20.49 -16.69 -29.45
CA THR A 109 -21.88 -16.61 -29.95
C THR A 109 -22.04 -15.78 -31.23
N SER A 110 -21.02 -15.00 -31.63
CA SER A 110 -21.08 -14.11 -32.80
C SER A 110 -20.37 -14.66 -34.04
N ARG A 111 -19.91 -15.92 -34.00
CA ARG A 111 -19.52 -16.74 -35.16
C ARG A 111 -20.57 -17.82 -35.34
#